data_AF-A0A1M6P1J9-F1
#
_entry.id   AF-A0A1M6P1J9-F1
#
_cell.length_a   1.000
_cell.length_b   1.000
_cell.length_c   1.000
_cell.angle_alpha   90.00
_cell.angle_beta   90.00
_cell.angle_gamma   90.00
#
_symmetry.space_group_name_H-M   'P 1'
#
loop_
_entity.id
_entity.type
_entity.pdbx_description
1 polymer ?
#
loop_
_entity_poly.entity_id
_entity_poly.type
_entity_poly.pdbx_seq_one_letter_code
_entity_poly.pdbx_strand_id
1 'polypeptide(L)'
;MNYVIGQGDSLYSISREYNVPLPLILRLNPFVDIYNLQVGDEICIPVVEGATQENVFEYMVEEGDSIQSILDKFGIDIEDIIRNNGLNSIMLLPGTTLNIPNDIV
;
A
#
# COMPACT_ATOMS: atom_id res chain seq x y z
N MET A 1 -11.51 2.04 -5.23
CA MET A 1 -12.38 1.34 -6.21
C MET A 1 -12.79 0.00 -5.61
N ASN A 2 -14.06 -0.41 -5.78
CA ASN A 2 -14.47 -1.78 -5.43
C ASN A 2 -14.17 -2.72 -6.59
N TYR A 3 -13.58 -3.87 -6.29
CA TYR A 3 -13.21 -4.90 -7.25
C TYR A 3 -13.83 -6.24 -6.81
N VAL A 4 -14.39 -6.97 -7.76
CA VAL A 4 -15.00 -8.29 -7.53
C VAL A 4 -14.02 -9.36 -8.02
N ILE A 5 -13.63 -10.28 -7.14
CA ILE A 5 -12.71 -11.36 -7.44
C ILE A 5 -13.28 -12.25 -8.55
N GLY A 6 -12.50 -12.40 -9.63
CA GLY A 6 -12.76 -13.28 -10.76
C GLY A 6 -12.02 -14.61 -10.68
N GLN A 7 -12.26 -15.46 -11.68
CA GLN A 7 -11.60 -16.77 -11.77
C GLN A 7 -10.10 -16.61 -12.04
N GLY A 8 -9.27 -17.16 -11.16
CA GLY A 8 -7.81 -17.13 -11.29
C GLY A 8 -7.15 -15.91 -10.65
N ASP A 9 -7.94 -15.00 -10.07
CA ASP A 9 -7.40 -13.86 -9.35
C ASP A 9 -6.75 -14.26 -8.03
N SER A 10 -5.76 -13.46 -7.66
CA SER A 10 -5.14 -13.45 -6.34
C SER A 10 -4.91 -12.00 -5.94
N LEU A 11 -4.82 -11.71 -4.65
CA LEU A 11 -4.46 -10.35 -4.21
C LEU A 11 -3.10 -9.91 -4.77
N TYR A 12 -2.19 -10.85 -5.04
CA TYR A 12 -0.90 -10.58 -5.67
C TYR A 12 -1.03 -10.18 -7.15
N SER A 13 -1.80 -10.93 -7.96
CA SER A 13 -2.01 -10.57 -9.37
C SER A 13 -2.71 -9.21 -9.50
N ILE A 14 -3.70 -8.96 -8.63
CA ILE A 14 -4.41 -7.67 -8.56
C ILE A 14 -3.46 -6.54 -8.15
N SER A 15 -2.61 -6.75 -7.14
CA SER A 15 -1.56 -5.78 -6.75
C SER A 15 -0.70 -5.34 -7.93
N ARG A 16 -0.29 -6.29 -8.78
CA ARG A 16 0.52 -6.02 -9.97
C ARG A 16 -0.28 -5.35 -11.10
N GLU A 17 -1.52 -5.74 -11.30
CA GLU A 17 -2.40 -5.17 -12.33
C GLU A 17 -2.68 -3.69 -12.08
N TYR A 18 -2.97 -3.34 -10.82
CA TYR A 18 -3.34 -1.98 -10.44
C TYR A 18 -2.15 -1.12 -9.97
N ASN A 19 -0.93 -1.66 -9.98
CA ASN A 19 0.27 -1.02 -9.43
C ASN A 19 0.04 -0.49 -8.00
N VAL A 20 -0.45 -1.36 -7.12
CA VAL A 20 -0.72 -1.05 -5.71
C VAL A 20 -0.01 -2.06 -4.83
N PRO A 21 0.76 -1.63 -3.80
CA PRO A 21 1.43 -2.57 -2.90
C PRO A 21 0.46 -3.57 -2.26
N LEU A 22 0.77 -4.87 -2.31
CA LEU A 22 -0.06 -5.91 -1.71
C LEU A 22 -0.40 -5.65 -0.24
N PRO A 23 0.53 -5.20 0.63
CA PRO A 23 0.21 -4.88 2.02
C PRO A 23 -0.82 -3.76 2.18
N LEU A 24 -0.92 -2.85 1.21
CA LEU A 24 -1.96 -1.81 1.23
C LEU A 24 -3.34 -2.40 0.90
N ILE A 25 -3.41 -3.28 -0.11
CA ILE A 25 -4.65 -4.03 -0.41
C ILE A 25 -5.08 -4.81 0.83
N LEU A 26 -4.16 -5.54 1.47
CA LEU A 26 -4.48 -6.31 2.69
C LEU A 26 -5.00 -5.41 3.82
N ARG A 27 -4.35 -4.28 4.07
CA ARG A 27 -4.72 -3.35 5.13
C ARG A 27 -6.12 -2.75 4.94
N LEU A 28 -6.51 -2.45 3.71
CA LEU A 28 -7.83 -1.89 3.39
C LEU A 28 -8.93 -2.95 3.36
N ASN A 29 -8.56 -4.23 3.37
CA ASN A 29 -9.48 -5.36 3.32
C ASN A 29 -9.31 -6.30 4.53
N PRO A 30 -9.36 -5.79 5.78
CA PRO A 30 -9.15 -6.61 6.99
C PRO A 30 -10.25 -7.67 7.21
N PHE A 31 -11.34 -7.57 6.44
CA PHE A 31 -12.48 -8.49 6.46
C PHE A 31 -12.35 -9.67 5.48
N VAL A 32 -11.33 -9.67 4.62
CA VAL A 32 -11.10 -10.74 3.63
C VAL A 32 -10.29 -11.86 4.26
N ASP A 33 -10.78 -13.11 4.12
CA ASP A 33 -10.00 -14.29 4.44
C ASP A 33 -9.08 -14.64 3.27
N ILE A 34 -7.82 -14.24 3.38
CA ILE A 34 -6.81 -14.44 2.33
C ILE A 34 -6.49 -15.91 2.06
N TYR A 35 -6.76 -16.81 3.00
CA TYR A 35 -6.55 -18.24 2.83
C TYR A 35 -7.73 -18.93 2.15
N ASN A 36 -8.86 -18.22 2.02
CA ASN A 36 -10.09 -18.72 1.45
C ASN A 36 -10.73 -17.72 0.48
N LEU A 37 -9.94 -16.96 -0.28
CA LEU A 37 -10.44 -16.00 -1.27
C LEU A 37 -11.28 -16.70 -2.34
N GLN A 38 -12.54 -16.28 -2.52
CA GLN A 38 -13.50 -16.88 -3.45
C GLN A 38 -13.84 -15.95 -4.61
N VAL A 39 -14.22 -16.55 -5.74
CA VAL A 39 -14.84 -15.81 -6.85
C VAL A 39 -16.13 -15.17 -6.37
N GLY A 40 -16.29 -13.88 -6.64
CA GLY A 40 -17.41 -13.05 -6.19
C GLY A 40 -17.14 -12.27 -4.90
N ASP A 41 -16.03 -12.52 -4.20
CA ASP A 41 -15.64 -11.68 -3.06
C ASP A 41 -15.39 -10.25 -3.52
N GLU A 42 -15.75 -9.28 -2.69
CA GLU A 42 -15.51 -7.86 -2.95
C GLU A 42 -14.33 -7.36 -2.13
N ILE A 43 -13.40 -6.67 -2.80
CA ILE A 43 -12.27 -6.00 -2.16
C ILE A 43 -12.20 -4.53 -2.58
N CYS A 44 -11.62 -3.71 -1.72
CA CYS A 44 -11.27 -2.33 -2.00
C CYS A 44 -9.84 -2.24 -2.52
N ILE A 45 -9.67 -1.69 -3.72
CA ILE A 45 -8.36 -1.36 -4.28
C ILE A 45 -8.20 0.17 -4.25
N PRO A 46 -7.14 0.71 -3.62
CA PRO A 46 -6.90 2.15 -3.50
C PRO A 46 -6.31 2.75 -4.79
N VAL A 47 -7.06 2.63 -5.89
CA VAL A 47 -6.75 3.32 -7.14
C VAL A 47 -7.38 4.70 -7.12
N VAL A 48 -6.59 5.74 -7.36
CA VAL A 48 -7.07 7.11 -7.56
C VAL A 48 -7.29 7.28 -9.07
N GLU A 49 -8.55 7.38 -9.50
CA GLU A 49 -8.86 7.61 -10.92
C GLU A 49 -8.50 9.03 -11.32
N GLY A 50 -7.72 9.17 -12.39
CA GLY A 50 -7.18 10.44 -12.85
C GLY A 50 -5.76 10.62 -12.35
N ALA A 51 -4.79 10.27 -13.20
CA ALA A 51 -3.37 10.46 -12.97
C ALA A 51 -3.02 11.95 -12.81
N THR A 52 -3.25 12.50 -11.63
CA THR A 52 -2.37 13.52 -11.06
C THR A 52 -1.38 12.77 -10.19
N GLN A 53 -0.10 13.10 -10.35
CA GLN A 53 1.11 12.39 -9.90
C GLN A 53 1.28 12.13 -8.39
N GLU A 54 0.20 12.10 -7.61
CA GLU A 54 0.23 11.94 -6.16
C GLU A 54 -0.68 10.77 -5.75
N ASN A 55 -0.38 9.58 -6.27
CA ASN A 55 -0.90 8.34 -5.70
C ASN A 55 -0.17 8.07 -4.38
N VAL A 56 -0.49 8.84 -3.35
CA VAL A 56 0.06 8.72 -1.99
C VAL A 56 -1.02 8.26 -1.03
N PHE A 57 -0.68 7.40 -0.08
CA PHE A 57 -1.54 7.04 1.04
C PHE A 57 -0.86 7.33 2.38
N GLU A 58 -1.68 7.55 3.42
CA GLU A 58 -1.17 7.80 4.76
C GLU A 58 -0.86 6.49 5.50
N TYR A 59 0.37 6.37 5.98
CA TYR A 59 0.83 5.31 6.87
C TYR A 59 1.24 5.90 8.21
N MET A 60 0.54 5.52 9.28
CA MET A 60 0.99 5.81 10.63
C MET A 60 2.06 4.82 11.05
N VAL A 61 3.25 5.33 11.39
CA VAL A 61 4.39 4.56 11.90
C VAL A 61 3.97 3.83 13.18
N GLU A 62 4.15 2.51 13.19
CA GLU A 62 3.79 1.64 14.31
C GLU A 62 4.98 1.46 15.26
N GLU A 63 4.72 0.94 16.47
CA GLU A 63 5.81 0.59 17.40
C GLU A 63 6.70 -0.51 16.80
N GLY A 64 8.00 -0.26 16.73
CA GLY A 64 8.98 -1.18 16.15
C GLY A 64 9.25 -0.97 14.65
N ASP A 65 8.53 -0.06 13.99
CA ASP A 65 8.85 0.32 12.61
C ASP A 65 10.19 1.08 12.52
N SER A 66 10.91 0.80 11.44
CA SER A 66 12.07 1.56 10.99
C SER A 66 11.80 2.08 9.58
N ILE A 67 12.58 3.06 9.11
CA ILE A 67 12.46 3.49 7.71
C ILE A 67 12.61 2.29 6.76
N GLN A 68 13.62 1.45 6.99
CA GLN A 68 13.92 0.31 6.12
C GLN A 68 12.77 -0.70 6.09
N SER A 69 12.20 -1.04 7.25
CA SER A 69 11.09 -2.01 7.29
C SER A 69 9.84 -1.49 6.59
N ILE A 70 9.61 -0.17 6.59
CA ILE A 70 8.50 0.45 5.86
C ILE A 70 8.78 0.43 4.35
N LEU A 71 10.00 0.78 3.93
CA LEU A 71 10.40 0.72 2.52
C LEU A 71 10.23 -0.69 1.96
N ASP A 72 10.72 -1.69 2.68
CA ASP A 72 10.62 -3.11 2.30
C ASP A 72 9.16 -3.58 2.27
N LYS A 73 8.35 -3.14 3.25
CA LYS A 73 6.92 -3.48 3.36
C LYS A 73 6.13 -2.97 2.14
N PHE A 74 6.44 -1.79 1.65
CA PHE A 74 5.68 -1.17 0.55
C PHE A 74 6.36 -1.27 -0.82
N GLY A 75 7.62 -1.72 -0.88
CA GLY A 75 8.37 -1.84 -2.13
C GLY A 75 8.69 -0.50 -2.77
N ILE A 76 9.05 0.49 -1.95
CA ILE A 76 9.26 1.89 -2.34
C ILE A 76 10.70 2.31 -2.07
N ASP A 77 11.20 3.29 -2.82
CA ASP A 77 12.52 3.85 -2.61
C ASP A 77 12.54 4.91 -1.48
N ILE A 78 13.67 5.02 -0.79
CA ILE A 78 13.86 6.00 0.28
C ILE A 78 13.76 7.44 -0.24
N GLU A 79 14.19 7.71 -1.47
CA GLU A 79 14.15 9.03 -2.09
C GLU A 79 12.71 9.51 -2.27
N ASP A 80 11.82 8.62 -2.71
CA ASP A 80 10.41 8.93 -2.88
C ASP A 80 9.73 9.23 -1.54
N ILE A 81 10.08 8.49 -0.49
CA ILE A 81 9.59 8.77 0.86
C ILE A 81 10.08 10.10 1.40
N ILE A 82 11.38 10.40 1.27
CA ILE A 82 11.95 11.66 1.74
C ILE A 82 11.29 12.84 1.04
N ARG A 83 11.13 12.78 -0.29
CA ARG A 83 10.52 13.84 -1.09
C ARG A 83 9.06 14.07 -0.72
N ASN A 84 8.27 12.99 -0.58
CA ASN A 84 6.83 13.10 -0.31
C ASN A 84 6.49 13.55 1.12
N ASN A 85 7.46 13.47 2.04
CA ASN A 85 7.26 13.76 3.46
C ASN A 85 8.11 14.93 3.97
N GLY A 86 9.00 15.48 3.14
CA GLY A 86 9.95 16.53 3.55
C GLY A 86 10.85 16.08 4.71
N LEU A 87 11.22 14.80 4.77
CA LEU A 87 12.01 14.24 5.87
C LEU A 87 13.44 14.75 5.81
N ASN A 88 13.88 15.38 6.90
CA ASN A 88 15.29 15.78 7.09
C ASN A 88 16.08 14.74 7.91
N SER A 89 15.41 13.70 8.39
CA SER A 89 15.96 12.61 9.20
C SER A 89 15.16 11.34 8.94
N ILE A 90 15.84 10.19 8.99
CA ILE A 90 15.24 8.86 8.82
C ILE A 90 14.79 8.24 10.15
N MET A 91 14.97 8.94 11.26
CA MET A 91 14.45 8.52 12.56
C MET A 91 12.94 8.77 12.60
N LEU A 92 12.16 7.69 12.66
CA LEU A 92 10.71 7.73 12.72
C LEU A 92 10.24 7.50 14.16
N LEU A 93 9.30 8.33 14.62
CA LEU A 93 8.64 8.14 15.91
C LEU A 93 7.31 7.41 15.70
N PRO A 94 6.94 6.43 16.55
CA PRO A 94 5.60 5.84 16.51
C PRO A 94 4.51 6.93 16.57
N GLY A 95 3.47 6.78 15.74
CA GLY A 95 2.42 7.77 15.55
C GLY A 95 2.71 8.84 14.50
N THR A 96 3.92 8.88 13.92
CA THR A 96 4.22 9.74 12.77
C THR A 96 3.41 9.29 11.56
N THR A 97 2.72 10.21 10.88
CA THR A 97 2.06 9.91 9.60
C THR A 97 3.03 10.17 8.45
N LEU A 98 3.18 9.17 7.58
CA LEU A 98 3.95 9.23 6.35
C LEU A 98 3.03 9.13 5.13
N ASN A 99 3.25 9.97 4.14
CA ASN A 99 2.73 9.88 2.79
C ASN A 99 3.56 8.86 2.01
N ILE A 100 3.02 7.66 1.83
CA ILE A 100 3.64 6.57 1.11
C ILE A 100 3.18 6.59 -0.35
N PRO A 101 4.07 6.74 -1.34
CA PRO A 101 3.70 6.63 -2.75
C PRO A 101 3.32 5.18 -3.12
N ASN A 102 2.36 5.03 -4.03
CA ASN A 102 1.89 3.73 -4.52
C ASN A 102 2.77 3.14 -5.62
N ASP A 103 3.83 3.82 -6.05
CA ASP A 103 4.72 3.32 -7.09
C ASP A 103 5.60 2.22 -6.54
N ILE A 104 5.31 0.99 -6.94
CA ILE A 104 6.15 -0.17 -6.66
C ILE A 104 7.37 -0.10 -7.59
N VAL A 105 8.56 -0.12 -7.01
CA VAL A 105 9.83 -0.19 -7.75
C VAL A 105 10.11 -1.61 -8.25
#